data_AF-A0A3D6EMU5-F1
#
_entry.id   AF-A0A3D6EMU5-F1
#
_cell.length_a   1.000
_cell.length_b   1.000
_cell.length_c   1.000
_cell.angle_alpha   90.00
_cell.angle_beta   90.00
_cell.angle_gamma   90.00
#
_symmetry.space_group_name_H-M   'P 1'
#
loop_
_entity.id
_entity.type
_entity.pdbx_description
1 polymer ?
#
loop_
_entity_poly.entity_id
_entity_poly.type
_entity_poly.pdbx_seq_one_letter_code
_entity_poly.pdbx_strand_id
1 'polypeptide(L)'
;MSDARVLAAIEQMESWMRDPEQTLDPDRLAEWDREFNAAVAAAERGPQWPGLLSRAHALAGSLGGRAALLSVERDELRKALDAQALGGRALKGYGAATR
;
A
#
# COMPACT_ATOMS: atom_id res chain seq x y z
N MET A 1 24.42 12.57 13.01
CA MET A 1 23.43 13.32 12.17
C MET A 1 22.61 12.41 11.24
N SER A 2 22.79 11.08 11.27
CA SER A 2 22.09 10.16 10.36
C SER A 2 20.75 9.64 10.88
N ASP A 3 20.56 9.51 12.19
CA ASP A 3 19.27 9.07 12.76
C ASP A 3 18.11 10.03 12.42
N ALA A 4 18.39 11.33 12.22
CA ALA A 4 17.41 12.32 11.80
C ALA A 4 16.83 12.05 10.39
N ARG A 5 17.62 11.43 9.50
CA ARG A 5 17.13 11.04 8.16
C ARG A 5 16.15 9.88 8.24
N VAL A 6 16.41 8.91 9.12
CA VAL A 6 15.48 7.81 9.38
C VAL A 6 14.17 8.36 9.94
N LEU A 7 14.25 9.29 10.89
CA LEU A 7 13.07 9.97 11.43
C LEU A 7 12.27 10.70 10.33
N ALA A 8 12.93 11.51 9.50
CA ALA A 8 12.27 12.26 8.43
C ALA A 8 11.57 11.34 7.43
N ALA A 9 12.19 10.21 7.06
CA ALA A 9 11.60 9.23 6.18
C ALA A 9 10.37 8.55 6.81
N ILE A 10 10.41 8.22 8.10
CA ILE A 10 9.25 7.71 8.84
C ILE A 10 8.11 8.74 8.84
N GLU A 11 8.40 10.00 9.16
CA GLU A 11 7.41 11.08 9.20
C GLU A 11 6.78 11.36 7.85
N GLN A 12 7.56 11.25 6.77
CA GLN A 12 7.04 11.38 5.41
C GLN A 12 6.00 10.29 5.09
N MET A 13 6.32 9.03 5.39
CA MET A 13 5.39 7.92 5.15
C MET A 13 4.16 8.01 6.06
N GLU A 14 4.33 8.39 7.34
CA GLU A 14 3.22 8.66 8.25
C GLU A 14 2.30 9.79 7.71
N SER A 15 2.88 10.82 7.09
CA SER A 15 2.11 11.88 6.43
C SER A 15 1.30 11.36 5.25
N TRP A 16 1.88 10.49 4.42
CA TRP A 16 1.17 9.87 3.29
C TRP A 16 0.07 8.91 3.74
N MET A 17 0.24 8.32 4.93
CA MET A 17 -0.73 7.39 5.51
C MET A 17 -1.83 8.08 6.32
N ARG A 18 -1.76 9.40 6.51
CA ARG A 18 -2.79 10.17 7.23
C ARG A 18 -4.13 10.17 6.49
N ASP A 19 -4.06 10.20 5.15
CA ASP A 19 -5.24 10.13 4.30
C ASP A 19 -5.42 8.69 3.78
N PRO A 20 -6.49 7.99 4.18
CA PRO A 20 -6.75 6.62 3.73
C PRO A 20 -7.12 6.53 2.25
N GLU A 21 -7.59 7.61 1.63
CA GLU A 21 -7.94 7.66 0.20
C GLU A 21 -6.77 8.07 -0.69
N GLN A 22 -5.69 8.61 -0.10
CA GLN A 22 -4.51 9.01 -0.84
C GLN A 22 -3.89 7.81 -1.55
N THR A 23 -3.95 7.80 -2.88
CA THR A 23 -3.23 6.82 -3.68
C THR A 23 -1.74 7.11 -3.61
N LEU A 24 -0.95 6.11 -3.22
CA LEU A 24 0.51 6.22 -3.21
C LEU A 24 1.02 5.94 -4.62
N ASP A 25 1.73 6.92 -5.19
CA ASP A 25 2.44 6.77 -6.44
C ASP A 25 3.55 5.71 -6.29
N PRO A 26 3.54 4.62 -7.08
CA PRO A 26 4.53 3.56 -7.00
C PRO A 26 5.98 4.05 -7.17
N ASP A 27 6.21 5.04 -8.03
CA ASP A 27 7.56 5.53 -8.31
C ASP A 27 8.10 6.33 -7.12
N ARG A 28 7.26 7.15 -6.50
CA ARG A 28 7.57 7.87 -5.26
C ARG A 28 7.79 6.93 -4.08
N LEU A 29 7.02 5.85 -3.99
CA LEU A 29 7.18 4.84 -2.96
C LEU A 29 8.51 4.09 -3.12
N ALA A 30 8.88 3.75 -4.35
CA ALA A 30 10.16 3.10 -4.64
C ALA A 30 11.36 4.03 -4.36
N GLU A 31 11.23 5.33 -4.65
CA GLU A 31 12.24 6.32 -4.27
C GLU A 31 12.38 6.43 -2.76
N TRP A 32 11.27 6.57 -2.03
CA TRP A 32 11.25 6.60 -0.57
C TRP A 32 11.91 5.37 0.05
N ASP A 33 11.62 4.17 -0.46
CA ASP A 33 12.20 2.93 0.07
C ASP A 33 13.73 2.91 -0.09
N ARG A 34 14.25 3.34 -1.24
CA ARG A 34 15.70 3.46 -1.46
C ARG A 34 16.32 4.46 -0.48
N GLU A 35 15.71 5.62 -0.30
CA GLU A 35 16.21 6.66 0.61
C GLU A 35 16.16 6.23 2.07
N PHE A 36 15.07 5.59 2.48
CA PHE A 36 14.90 5.05 3.83
C PHE A 36 15.96 3.99 4.13
N ASN A 37 16.17 3.02 3.23
CA ASN A 37 17.19 1.98 3.41
C ASN A 37 18.60 2.58 3.47
N ALA A 38 18.90 3.58 2.63
CA ALA A 38 20.17 4.30 2.69
C ALA A 38 20.34 5.05 4.03
N ALA A 39 19.29 5.68 4.53
CA ALA A 39 19.31 6.37 5.83
C ALA A 39 19.52 5.38 7.00
N VAL A 40 18.85 4.23 6.97
CA VAL A 40 19.00 3.16 7.98
C VAL A 40 20.41 2.56 7.95
N ALA A 41 20.97 2.36 6.75
CA ALA A 41 22.34 1.87 6.60
C ALA A 41 23.38 2.86 7.16
N ALA A 42 23.13 4.16 7.02
CA ALA A 42 23.99 5.22 7.54
C ALA A 42 23.71 5.58 9.01
N ALA A 43 22.70 4.99 9.65
CA ALA A 43 22.27 5.35 11.00
C ALA A 43 23.36 5.11 12.05
N GLU A 44 23.51 6.08 12.96
CA GLU A 44 24.42 6.01 14.11
C GLU A 44 23.82 5.14 15.22
N ARG A 45 22.49 5.00 15.23
CA ARG A 45 21.72 4.16 16.17
C ARG A 45 21.92 4.60 17.62
N GLY A 46 21.76 5.90 17.86
CA GLY A 46 21.89 6.50 19.18
C GLY A 46 20.75 6.14 20.14
N PRO A 47 20.66 6.82 21.30
CA PRO A 47 19.67 6.51 22.35
C PRO A 47 18.20 6.52 21.90
N GLN A 48 17.88 7.29 20.86
CA GLN A 48 16.54 7.39 20.29
C GLN A 48 16.18 6.25 19.31
N TRP A 49 17.16 5.43 18.92
CA TRP A 49 16.99 4.36 17.93
C TRP A 49 15.86 3.36 18.26
N PRO A 50 15.68 2.90 19.52
CA PRO A 50 14.56 2.03 19.86
C PRO A 50 13.19 2.67 19.59
N GLY A 51 13.07 3.99 19.80
CA GLY A 51 11.84 4.73 19.50
C GLY A 51 11.57 4.81 18.00
N LEU A 52 12.61 5.01 17.18
CA LEU A 52 12.50 5.00 15.72
C LEU A 52 12.10 3.63 15.19
N LEU A 53 12.68 2.54 15.72
CA LEU A 53 12.31 1.17 15.37
C LEU A 53 10.84 0.88 15.72
N SER A 54 10.39 1.29 16.89
CA SER A 54 9.00 1.12 17.32
C SER A 54 8.03 1.82 16.35
N ARG A 55 8.32 3.07 15.96
CA ARG A 55 7.53 3.80 14.95
C ARG A 55 7.55 3.11 13.58
N ALA A 56 8.71 2.67 13.12
CA ALA A 56 8.84 1.96 11.85
C ALA A 56 8.03 0.65 11.83
N HIS A 57 8.04 -0.12 12.92
CA HIS A 57 7.23 -1.34 13.03
C HIS A 57 5.73 -1.06 13.06
N ALA A 58 5.29 -0.03 13.79
CA ALA A 58 3.89 0.38 13.79
C ALA A 58 3.42 0.77 12.38
N LEU A 59 4.23 1.56 11.68
CA LEU A 59 3.99 1.97 10.30
C LEU A 59 3.89 0.78 9.34
N ALA A 60 4.80 -0.19 9.46
CA ALA A 60 4.77 -1.43 8.67
C ALA A 60 3.47 -2.22 8.92
N GLY A 61 3.00 -2.28 10.17
CA GLY A 61 1.71 -2.89 10.51
C GLY A 61 0.53 -2.18 9.84
N SER A 62 0.51 -0.84 9.89
CA SER A 62 -0.53 -0.04 9.24
C SER A 62 -0.55 -0.21 7.71
N LEU A 63 0.63 -0.20 7.07
CA LEU A 63 0.77 -0.45 5.63
C LEU A 63 0.29 -1.86 5.25
N GLY A 64 0.68 -2.87 6.03
CA GLY A 64 0.24 -4.25 5.82
C GLY A 64 -1.27 -4.40 5.92
N GLY A 65 -1.90 -3.75 6.91
CA GLY A 65 -3.36 -3.71 7.05
C GLY A 65 -4.06 -3.07 5.85
N ARG A 66 -3.55 -1.92 5.36
CA ARG A 66 -4.09 -1.24 4.18
C ARG A 66 -3.96 -2.08 2.91
N ALA A 67 -2.80 -2.73 2.71
CA ALA A 67 -2.59 -3.62 1.58
C ALA A 67 -3.54 -4.82 1.59
N ALA A 68 -3.81 -5.38 2.77
CA ALA A 68 -4.78 -6.47 2.92
C ALA A 68 -6.19 -6.04 2.52
N LEU A 69 -6.64 -4.84 2.95
CA LEU A 69 -7.94 -4.28 2.58
C LEU A 69 -8.07 -4.08 1.06
N LEU A 70 -7.06 -3.48 0.43
CA LEU A 70 -7.02 -3.28 -1.03
C LEU A 70 -7.02 -4.63 -1.78
N SER A 71 -6.37 -5.65 -1.25
CA SER A 71 -6.40 -6.99 -1.83
C SER A 71 -7.81 -7.60 -1.79
N VAL A 72 -8.53 -7.44 -0.68
CA VAL A 72 -9.92 -7.90 -0.54
C VAL A 72 -10.82 -7.15 -1.52
N GLU A 73 -10.70 -5.83 -1.60
CA GLU A 73 -11.50 -5.01 -2.53
C GLU A 73 -11.27 -5.40 -3.99
N ARG A 74 -10.00 -5.60 -4.39
CA ARG A 74 -9.64 -6.11 -5.72
C ARG A 74 -10.30 -7.46 -6.01
N ASP A 75 -10.29 -8.37 -5.05
CA ASP A 75 -10.85 -9.71 -5.23
C ASP A 75 -12.38 -9.69 -5.36
N GLU A 76 -13.07 -8.81 -4.63
CA GLU A 76 -14.51 -8.57 -4.78
C GLU A 76 -14.85 -7.94 -6.14
N LEU A 77 -14.08 -6.94 -6.59
CA LEU A 77 -14.25 -6.35 -7.92
C LEU A 77 -14.07 -7.37 -9.03
N ARG A 78 -13.09 -8.28 -8.89
CA ARG A 78 -12.87 -9.36 -9.84
C ARG A 78 -14.07 -10.31 -9.91
N LYS A 79 -14.63 -10.72 -8.77
CA LYS A 79 -15.84 -11.55 -8.72
C LYS A 79 -17.02 -10.86 -9.40
N ALA A 80 -17.20 -9.55 -9.17
CA ALA A 80 -18.26 -8.78 -9.80
C ALA A 80 -18.12 -8.72 -11.33
N LEU A 81 -16.90 -8.52 -11.84
CA LEU A 81 -16.61 -8.56 -13.28
C LEU A 81 -16.88 -9.93 -13.90
N ASP A 82 -16.47 -11.02 -13.22
CA ASP A 82 -16.71 -12.39 -13.67
C ASP A 82 -18.22 -12.70 -13.73
N ALA A 83 -18.98 -12.27 -12.72
CA ALA A 83 -20.44 -12.40 -12.70
C ALA A 83 -21.11 -11.61 -13.84
N GLN A 84 -20.65 -10.38 -14.12
CA GLN A 84 -21.15 -9.58 -15.23
C GLN A 84 -20.85 -10.24 -16.58
N ALA A 85 -19.65 -10.80 -16.76
CA ALA A 85 -19.27 -11.52 -17.97
C ALA A 85 -20.15 -12.76 -18.21
N LEU A 86 -20.48 -13.50 -17.14
CA LEU A 86 -21.41 -14.64 -17.19
C LEU A 86 -22.83 -14.20 -17.55
N GLY A 87 -23.35 -13.15 -16.91
CA GLY A 87 -24.68 -12.59 -17.20
C GLY A 87 -24.79 -12.07 -18.64
N GLY A 88 -23.77 -11.36 -19.13
CA GLY A 88 -23.70 -10.88 -20.51
C GLY A 88 -23.68 -12.01 -21.54
N ARG A 89 -22.99 -13.13 -21.24
CA ARG A 89 -23.01 -14.34 -22.09
C ARG A 89 -24.38 -15.01 -22.10
N ALA A 90 -25.02 -15.15 -20.94
CA ALA A 90 -26.36 -15.74 -20.84
C ALA A 90 -27.40 -14.93 -21.68
N LEU A 91 -27.38 -13.61 -21.56
CA LEU A 91 -28.27 -12.72 -22.33
C LEU A 91 -28.05 -12.81 -23.85
N LYS A 92 -26.79 -12.89 -24.31
CA LYS A 92 -26.48 -13.13 -25.74
C LYS A 92 -26.99 -14.50 -26.21
N GLY A 93 -26.89 -15.52 -25.37
CA GLY A 93 -27.42 -16.87 -25.65
C GLY A 93 -28.94 -16.87 -25.86
N TYR A 94 -29.69 -16.16 -25.02
CA TYR A 94 -31.14 -16.02 -25.19
C TYR A 94 -31.53 -15.26 -26.47
N GLY A 95 -30.78 -14.22 -26.86
CA GLY A 95 -31.03 -13.49 -28.10
C GLY A 95 -30.70 -14.27 -29.39
N ALA A 96 -29.85 -15.30 -29.30
CA ALA A 96 -29.55 -16.20 -30.42
C ALA A 96 -30.53 -17.38 -30.51
N ALA A 97 -31.13 -17.80 -29.38
CA ALA A 97 -32.10 -18.89 -29.34
C ALA A 97 -33.54 -18.46 -29.66
N THR A 98 -33.83 -17.16 -29.66
CA THR A 98 -35.17 -16.60 -29.95
C THR A 98 -35.31 -16.04 -31.37
N ARG A 99 -34.33 -16.28 -32.25
CA ARG A 99 -34.36 -15.88 -33.67
C ARG A 99 -34.43 -17.09 -34.59
#